data_AF-A0A1G6PLR7-F1
#
_entry.id   AF-A0A1G6PLR7-F1
#
_cell.length_a   1.000
_cell.length_b   1.000
_cell.length_c   1.000
_cell.angle_alpha   90.00
_cell.angle_beta   90.00
_cell.angle_gamma   90.00
#
_symmetry.space_group_name_H-M   'P 1'
#
loop_
_entity.id
_entity.type
_entity.pdbx_description
1 polymer ?
#
loop_
_entity_poly.entity_id
_entity_poly.type
_entity_poly.pdbx_seq_one_letter_code
_entity_poly.pdbx_strand_id
1 'polypeptide(L)'
;MNNLQRLQLETKGIKLEQKELIIYLNENGLQPFEQYNAESATSKKSIYQAALAALESIANNPSKFANKKHEDMDVSDFAVNLQNRIDQLERKIRTLKTDNQIKNDTNFFMLFGD
;
A
#
# COMPACT_ATOMS: atom_id res chain seq x y z
N MET A 1 13.29 -4.64 9.43
CA MET A 1 12.72 -3.85 8.33
C MET A 1 11.72 -2.89 8.94
N ASN A 2 11.74 -1.61 8.54
CA ASN A 2 10.82 -0.60 9.09
C ASN A 2 9.59 -0.42 8.20
N ASN A 3 8.54 0.21 8.73
CA ASN A 3 7.33 0.53 7.97
C ASN A 3 7.63 1.35 6.71
N LEU A 4 8.54 2.33 6.81
CA LEU A 4 9.02 3.09 5.65
C LEU A 4 9.64 2.21 4.57
N GLN A 5 10.51 1.27 4.98
CA GLN A 5 11.17 0.35 4.04
C GLN A 5 10.17 -0.60 3.40
N ARG A 6 9.15 -1.05 4.14
CA ARG A 6 8.05 -1.86 3.59
C ARG A 6 7.30 -1.09 2.51
N LEU A 7 6.95 0.16 2.78
CA LEU A 7 6.25 1.03 1.86
C LEU A 7 7.06 1.30 0.59
N GLN A 8 8.37 1.57 0.74
CA GLN A 8 9.30 1.76 -0.39
C GLN A 8 9.42 0.53 -1.28
N LEU A 9 9.31 -0.68 -0.72
CA LEU A 9 9.26 -1.91 -1.53
C LEU A 9 7.98 -2.01 -2.35
N GLU A 10 6.86 -1.54 -1.81
CA GLU A 10 5.56 -1.59 -2.49
C GLU A 10 5.48 -0.54 -3.62
N THR A 11 6.06 0.65 -3.39
CA THR A 11 6.17 1.74 -4.38
C THR A 11 7.42 1.66 -5.27
N LYS A 12 8.17 0.53 -5.20
CA LYS A 12 9.38 0.30 -5.99
C LYS A 12 9.09 0.44 -7.49
N GLY A 13 9.82 1.33 -8.16
CA GLY A 13 9.60 1.73 -9.56
C GLY A 13 9.05 3.16 -9.71
N ILE A 14 8.68 3.80 -8.60
CA ILE A 14 8.23 5.18 -8.56
C ILE A 14 9.17 5.98 -7.67
N LYS A 15 9.82 7.00 -8.24
CA LYS A 15 10.58 8.00 -7.47
C LYS A 15 9.59 8.90 -6.71
N LEU A 16 9.29 8.51 -5.48
CA LEU A 16 8.63 9.36 -4.48
C LEU A 16 9.65 9.84 -3.45
N GLU A 17 9.45 11.04 -2.92
CA GLU A 17 10.29 11.50 -1.83
C GLU A 17 9.97 10.74 -0.54
N GLN A 18 11.01 10.43 0.24
CA GLN A 18 10.82 9.78 1.55
C GLN A 18 9.94 10.62 2.49
N LYS A 19 9.95 11.96 2.34
CA LYS A 19 9.09 12.86 3.10
C LYS A 19 7.61 12.66 2.78
N GLU A 20 7.25 12.53 1.51
CA GLU A 20 5.86 12.24 1.09
C GLU A 20 5.40 10.90 1.68
N LEU A 21 6.25 9.86 1.56
CA LEU A 21 5.99 8.53 2.11
C LEU A 21 5.78 8.53 3.63
N ILE A 22 6.53 9.35 4.37
CA ILE A 22 6.37 9.53 5.82
C ILE A 22 5.01 10.13 6.15
N ILE A 23 4.54 11.12 5.38
CA ILE A 23 3.24 11.76 5.60
C ILE A 23 2.11 10.72 5.44
N TYR A 24 2.13 9.93 4.36
CA TYR A 24 1.11 8.90 4.15
C TYR A 24 1.11 7.82 5.24
N LEU A 25 2.28 7.46 5.79
CA LEU A 25 2.33 6.53 6.92
C LEU A 25 1.72 7.14 8.18
N ASN A 26 2.05 8.40 8.48
CA ASN A 26 1.51 9.12 9.62
C ASN A 26 -0.02 9.29 9.52
N GLU A 27 -0.55 9.60 8.34
CA GLU A 27 -2.00 9.70 8.08
C GLU A 27 -2.73 8.37 8.32
N ASN A 28 -2.06 7.25 8.08
CA ASN A 28 -2.59 5.91 8.33
C ASN A 28 -2.28 5.40 9.75
N GLY A 29 -1.81 6.27 10.66
CA GLY A 29 -1.54 5.95 12.06
C GLY A 29 -0.31 5.07 12.29
N LEU A 30 0.59 4.98 11.32
CA LEU A 30 1.81 4.17 11.39
C LEU A 30 3.04 5.06 11.57
N GLN A 31 3.90 4.67 12.51
CA GLN A 31 5.19 5.34 12.67
C GLN A 31 6.16 4.87 11.58
N PRO A 32 6.81 5.77 10.81
CA PRO A 32 7.66 5.38 9.68
C PRO A 32 8.90 4.59 10.09
N PHE A 33 9.46 4.95 11.24
CA PHE A 33 10.69 4.36 11.79
C PHE A 33 10.42 3.17 12.71
N GLU A 34 9.15 2.86 12.96
CA GLU A 34 8.78 1.69 13.74
C GLU A 34 9.05 0.40 12.97
N GLN A 35 9.36 -0.65 13.73
CA GLN A 35 9.64 -1.96 13.20
C GLN A 35 8.38 -2.54 12.56
N TYR A 36 8.52 -2.98 11.31
CA TYR A 36 7.42 -3.59 10.58
C TYR A 36 6.98 -4.89 11.25
N ASN A 37 5.74 -4.91 11.72
CA ASN A 37 5.11 -6.11 12.23
C ASN A 37 4.41 -6.88 11.10
N ALA A 38 4.99 -7.99 10.69
CA ALA A 38 4.41 -8.88 9.68
C ALA A 38 3.26 -9.75 10.22
N GLU A 39 3.10 -9.86 11.54
CA GLU A 39 2.05 -10.68 12.15
C GLU A 39 0.72 -9.93 12.23
N SER A 40 0.75 -8.61 12.36
CA SER A 40 -0.47 -7.80 12.35
C SER A 40 -0.99 -7.58 10.93
N ALA A 41 -2.13 -8.20 10.63
CA ALA A 41 -2.87 -7.94 9.39
C ALA A 41 -3.38 -6.50 9.35
N THR A 42 -3.68 -5.90 10.50
CA THR A 42 -4.09 -4.49 10.63
C THR A 42 -2.97 -3.55 10.19
N SER A 43 -1.75 -3.77 10.71
CA SER A 43 -0.58 -2.96 10.33
C SER A 43 -0.23 -3.13 8.85
N LYS A 44 -0.33 -4.36 8.32
CA LYS A 44 -0.18 -4.64 6.89
C LYS A 44 -1.20 -3.86 6.05
N LYS A 45 -2.46 -3.84 6.46
CA LYS A 45 -3.53 -3.12 5.75
C LYS A 45 -3.26 -1.62 5.73
N SER A 46 -2.88 -1.02 6.86
CA SER A 46 -2.53 0.40 6.95
C SER A 46 -1.35 0.78 6.05
N ILE A 47 -0.33 -0.08 5.92
CA ILE A 47 0.78 0.17 4.98
C ILE A 47 0.30 0.15 3.53
N TYR A 48 -0.57 -0.80 3.16
CA TYR A 48 -1.11 -0.84 1.81
C TYR A 48 -2.03 0.36 1.52
N GLN A 49 -2.79 0.83 2.51
CA GLN A 49 -3.58 2.05 2.38
C GLN A 49 -2.70 3.28 2.18
N ALA A 50 -1.60 3.40 2.92
CA ALA A 50 -0.61 4.46 2.71
C ALA A 50 0.03 4.37 1.31
N ALA A 51 0.32 3.16 0.83
CA ALA A 51 0.85 2.96 -0.51
C ALA A 51 -0.17 3.37 -1.57
N LEU A 52 -1.44 2.98 -1.40
CA LEU A 52 -2.53 3.33 -2.30
C LEU A 52 -2.72 4.84 -2.39
N ALA A 53 -2.80 5.54 -1.25
CA ALA A 53 -2.90 7.00 -1.21
C ALA A 53 -1.74 7.70 -1.94
N ALA A 54 -0.51 7.18 -1.76
CA ALA A 54 0.66 7.70 -2.47
C ALA A 54 0.56 7.50 -3.99
N LEU A 55 0.11 6.33 -4.44
CA LEU A 55 -0.09 6.04 -5.87
C LEU A 55 -1.22 6.86 -6.49
N GLU A 56 -2.34 7.04 -5.77
CA GLU A 56 -3.45 7.89 -6.20
C GLU A 56 -3.02 9.35 -6.32
N SER A 57 -2.23 9.86 -5.37
CA SER A 57 -1.70 11.22 -5.45
C SER A 57 -0.83 11.43 -6.69
N ILE A 58 -0.06 10.40 -7.10
CA ILE A 58 0.70 10.44 -8.36
C ILE A 58 -0.23 10.37 -9.55
N ALA A 59 -1.20 9.46 -9.54
CA ALA A 59 -2.18 9.30 -10.61
C ALA A 59 -2.95 10.60 -10.86
N ASN A 60 -3.27 11.33 -9.79
CA ASN A 60 -3.96 12.61 -9.83
C ASN A 60 -3.06 13.79 -10.23
N ASN A 61 -1.76 13.58 -10.42
CA ASN A 61 -0.83 14.64 -10.80
C ASN A 61 -0.19 14.37 -12.17
N PRO A 62 -0.83 14.80 -13.28
CA PRO A 62 -0.34 14.63 -14.65
C PRO A 62 1.09 15.16 -14.87
N SER A 63 1.49 16.19 -14.13
CA SER A 63 2.84 16.76 -14.22
C SER A 63 3.94 15.79 -13.76
N LYS A 64 3.62 14.86 -12.83
CA LYS A 64 4.54 13.78 -12.43
C LYS A 64 4.70 12.71 -13.53
N PHE A 65 3.74 12.60 -14.46
CA PHE A 65 3.84 11.75 -15.65
C PHE A 65 4.72 12.36 -16.74
N ALA A 66 4.58 13.67 -16.98
CA ALA A 66 5.33 14.38 -18.02
C ALA A 66 6.85 14.35 -17.79
N ASN A 67 7.29 14.40 -16.53
CA ASN A 67 8.71 14.32 -16.15
C ASN A 67 9.28 12.89 -16.16
N LYS A 68 8.47 11.87 -16.49
CA LYS A 68 8.86 10.45 -16.52
C LYS A 68 9.00 9.90 -17.95
N LYS A 69 9.35 10.73 -18.94
CA LYS A 69 9.97 10.23 -20.17
C LYS A 69 11.31 9.59 -19.80
N HIS A 70 11.28 8.32 -19.41
CA HIS A 70 12.42 7.43 -19.56
C HIS A 70 12.34 6.86 -20.97
N GLU A 71 13.49 6.82 -21.64
CA GLU A 71 13.68 6.78 -23.09
C GLU A 71 12.97 5.63 -23.86
N ASP A 72 12.36 4.67 -23.18
CA ASP A 72 11.73 3.47 -23.78
C ASP A 72 10.30 3.15 -23.29
N MET A 73 9.66 3.99 -22.47
CA MET A 73 8.29 3.73 -21.99
C MET A 73 7.40 4.95 -22.20
N ASP A 74 6.33 4.78 -22.98
CA ASP A 74 5.36 5.85 -23.20
C ASP A 74 4.63 6.19 -21.90
N VAL A 75 4.23 7.47 -21.78
CA VAL A 75 3.45 7.97 -20.64
C VAL A 75 2.17 7.14 -20.43
N SER A 76 1.60 6.62 -21.52
CA SER A 76 0.47 5.69 -21.50
C SER A 76 0.79 4.37 -20.81
N ASP A 77 1.94 3.76 -21.09
CA ASP A 77 2.35 2.49 -20.48
C ASP A 77 2.63 2.66 -18.99
N PHE A 78 3.22 3.79 -18.59
CA PHE A 78 3.41 4.11 -17.18
C PHE A 78 2.06 4.33 -16.48
N ALA A 79 1.09 4.99 -17.12
CA ALA A 79 -0.26 5.17 -16.59
C ALA A 79 -1.01 3.84 -16.44
N VAL A 80 -0.92 2.94 -17.43
CA VAL A 80 -1.51 1.60 -17.36
C VAL A 80 -0.86 0.78 -16.25
N ASN A 81 0.47 0.80 -16.13
CA ASN A 81 1.16 0.10 -15.04
C ASN A 81 0.81 0.67 -13.66
N LEU A 82 0.63 1.99 -13.54
CA LEU A 82 0.22 2.63 -12.29
C LEU A 82 -1.22 2.23 -11.92
N GLN A 83 -2.16 2.28 -12.87
CA GLN A 83 -3.55 1.87 -12.64
C GLN A 83 -3.63 0.39 -12.26
N ASN A 84 -2.91 -0.49 -12.97
CA ASN A 84 -2.83 -1.91 -12.61
C ASN A 84 -2.31 -2.14 -11.20
N ARG A 85 -1.33 -1.33 -10.75
CA ARG A 85 -0.78 -1.39 -9.39
C ARG A 85 -1.80 -0.93 -8.35
N ILE A 86 -2.53 0.15 -8.64
CA ILE A 86 -3.62 0.66 -7.79
C ILE A 86 -4.69 -0.42 -7.63
N ASP A 87 -5.17 -1.00 -8.73
CA ASP A 87 -6.19 -2.05 -8.72
C ASP A 87 -5.75 -3.30 -7.93
N GLN A 88 -4.50 -3.72 -8.11
CA GLN A 88 -3.93 -4.85 -7.36
C GLN A 88 -3.87 -4.56 -5.86
N LEU A 89 -3.45 -3.36 -5.47
CA LEU A 89 -3.39 -2.94 -4.07
C LEU A 89 -4.78 -2.81 -3.47
N GLU A 90 -5.74 -2.24 -4.20
CA GLU A 90 -7.11 -2.09 -3.73
C GLU A 90 -7.78 -3.45 -3.49
N ARG A 91 -7.65 -4.37 -4.45
CA ARG A 91 -8.12 -5.75 -4.28
C ARG A 91 -7.47 -6.41 -3.08
N LYS A 92 -6.16 -6.23 -2.88
CA LYS A 92 -5.43 -6.79 -1.74
C LYS A 92 -5.89 -6.20 -0.40
N ILE A 93 -6.16 -4.90 -0.34
CA ILE A 93 -6.71 -4.22 0.85
C ILE A 93 -8.12 -4.73 1.18
N ARG A 94 -8.95 -4.98 0.15
CA ARG A 94 -10.30 -5.54 0.31
C ARG A 94 -10.29 -7.01 0.74
N THR A 95 -9.35 -7.81 0.24
CA THR A 95 -9.23 -9.24 0.60
C THR A 95 -8.49 -9.46 1.92
N LEU A 96 -7.71 -8.48 2.39
CA LEU A 96 -7.10 -8.51 3.71
C LEU A 96 -8.16 -8.36 4.80
N LYS A 97 -8.47 -9.51 5.42
CA LYS A 97 -9.19 -9.56 6.69
C LYS A 97 -8.36 -8.89 7.78
N THR A 98 -9.00 -8.04 8.57
CA THR A 98 -8.37 -7.40 9.73
C THR A 98 -8.08 -8.45 10.81
N ASP A 99 -7.15 -8.20 11.74
CA ASP A 99 -6.83 -9.15 12.82
C ASP A 99 -8.08 -9.58 13.62
N ASN A 100 -9.04 -8.66 13.80
CA ASN A 100 -10.33 -8.95 14.42
C ASN A 100 -11.23 -9.88 13.61
N GLN A 101 -11.19 -9.83 12.29
CA GLN A 101 -12.00 -10.72 11.44
C GLN A 101 -11.43 -12.14 11.41
N ILE A 102 -10.09 -12.26 11.41
CA ILE A 102 -9.41 -13.56 11.47
C ILE A 102 -9.73 -14.27 12.80
N LYS A 103 -9.66 -13.54 13.93
CA LYS A 103 -10.00 -14.08 15.25
C LYS A 103 -11.47 -14.48 15.38
N ASN A 104 -12.40 -13.74 14.77
CA ASN A 104 -13.82 -14.07 14.82
C ASN A 104 -14.19 -15.29 13.96
N ASP A 105 -13.57 -15.47 12.79
CA ASP A 105 -13.78 -16.67 11.95
C ASP A 105 -13.31 -17.95 12.66
N THR A 106 -12.18 -17.91 13.37
CA THR A 106 -11.71 -19.07 14.16
C THR A 106 -12.62 -19.40 15.33
N ASN A 107 -13.24 -18.39 15.95
CA ASN A 107 -14.16 -18.61 17.07
C ASN A 107 -15.52 -19.15 16.62
N PHE A 108 -16.00 -18.76 15.43
CA PHE A 108 -17.26 -19.26 14.89
C PHE A 108 -17.20 -20.76 14.59
N PHE A 109 -16.08 -21.27 14.06
CA PHE A 109 -15.92 -22.70 13.79
C PHE A 109 -15.87 -23.58 15.05
N MET A 110 -15.51 -23.03 16.22
CA MET A 110 -15.51 -23.78 17.48
C MET A 110 -16.88 -23.85 18.17
N LEU A 111 -17.83 -22.97 17.82
CA LEU A 111 -19.14 -22.88 18.48
C LEU A 111 -20.21 -23.82 17.91
N PHE A 112 -19.96 -24.47 16.77
CA PHE A 112 -20.88 -25.45 16.16
C PHE A 112 -20.30 -26.87 16.11
N GLY A 113 -19.27 -27.12 16.94
CA GLY A 113 -18.53 -28.37 16.98
C GLY A 113 -18.82 -29.26 18.18
N ASP A 114 -19.99 -29.12 18.82
CA ASP A 114 -20.53 -30.03 19.85
C ASP A 114 -22.00 -30.35 19.54
#